data_AF-A0A8H6ZSN6-F1
#
_entry.id   AF-A0A8H6ZSN6-F1
#
_cell.length_a   1.000
_cell.length_b   1.000
_cell.length_c   1.000
_cell.angle_alpha   90.00
_cell.angle_beta   90.00
_cell.angle_gamma   90.00
#
_symmetry.space_group_name_H-M   'P 1'
#
loop_
_entity.id
_entity.type
_entity.pdbx_description
1 polymer ?
#
loop_
_entity_poly.entity_id
_entity_poly.type
_entity_poly.pdbx_seq_one_letter_code
_entity_poly.pdbx_strand_id
1 'polypeptide(L)'
;MGHRWGTDGGPGIRSVKEREGGGGGGAGCEEVLVQRVQSAINHANVPLVVEGADGFLPDLPFHLIASGKFTNVGLVGGHCTNDGGTFVGGTPTQFNSEDDIRRLLFTRYSGVTAATMQRAFELYPAPGSPFKTEYERASQMAQDIVLGCMDLQLAQALCSRGVDNVFTFRWNSPHAVLFEETPFKGVMHTSDLYFLFDGK
;
A
#
# COMPACT_ATOMS: atom_id res chain seq x y z
N MET A 1 71.18 -1.91 -14.86
CA MET A 1 70.26 -2.82 -14.14
C MET A 1 68.85 -2.26 -14.30
N GLY A 2 67.75 -2.98 -14.60
CA GLY A 2 67.45 -4.42 -14.52
C GLY A 2 66.42 -4.64 -13.39
N HIS A 3 65.22 -5.24 -13.57
CA HIS A 3 64.66 -6.07 -14.65
C HIS A 3 63.16 -5.80 -14.97
N ARG A 4 62.64 -6.46 -16.03
CA ARG A 4 61.22 -6.62 -16.47
C ARG A 4 60.48 -7.70 -15.63
N TRP A 5 59.17 -8.04 -15.73
CA TRP A 5 58.03 -7.82 -16.69
C TRP A 5 56.71 -7.58 -15.88
N GLY A 6 55.43 -7.63 -16.32
CA GLY A 6 54.66 -7.98 -17.54
C GLY A 6 53.39 -7.08 -17.67
N THR A 7 52.31 -7.24 -18.48
CA THR A 7 51.66 -8.29 -19.33
C THR A 7 50.81 -9.32 -18.54
N ASP A 8 49.47 -9.49 -18.71
CA ASP A 8 48.42 -8.99 -19.64
C ASP A 8 47.02 -8.97 -18.93
N GLY A 9 45.87 -8.48 -19.44
CA GLY A 9 45.57 -7.68 -20.64
C GLY A 9 44.04 -7.58 -21.00
N GLY A 10 43.45 -6.37 -20.90
CA GLY A 10 42.17 -5.95 -21.52
C GLY A 10 40.85 -6.62 -21.08
N PRO A 11 39.68 -6.27 -21.67
CA PRO A 11 39.28 -5.01 -22.32
C PRO A 11 38.47 -4.11 -21.33
N GLY A 12 38.19 -2.82 -21.57
CA GLY A 12 38.31 -2.05 -22.82
C GLY A 12 36.98 -1.39 -23.24
N ILE A 13 36.21 -0.84 -22.30
CA ILE A 13 34.95 -0.12 -22.61
C ILE A 13 35.28 1.17 -23.37
N ARG A 14 35.18 1.12 -24.70
CA ARG A 14 35.18 2.32 -25.54
C ARG A 14 33.80 2.97 -25.50
N SER A 15 33.78 4.30 -25.47
CA SER A 15 32.57 5.05 -25.81
C SER A 15 32.18 4.75 -27.25
N VAL A 16 30.93 4.35 -27.48
CA VAL A 16 30.30 4.33 -28.80
C VAL A 16 29.41 5.56 -28.89
N LYS A 17 29.63 6.36 -29.91
CA LYS A 17 28.86 7.56 -30.26
C LYS A 17 28.60 7.50 -31.76
N GLU A 18 27.44 8.00 -32.18
CA GLU A 18 26.99 8.13 -33.58
C GLU A 18 26.57 6.79 -34.24
N ARG A 19 25.52 6.73 -35.08
CA ARG A 19 24.50 7.75 -35.44
C ARG A 19 23.24 7.12 -36.04
N GLU A 20 22.13 7.85 -35.87
CA GLU A 20 20.99 8.02 -36.80
C GLU A 20 20.64 6.88 -37.79
N GLY A 21 19.61 6.11 -37.45
CA GLY A 21 18.77 5.34 -38.38
C GLY A 21 17.31 5.43 -37.90
N GLY A 22 16.36 5.70 -38.80
CA GLY A 22 15.02 6.17 -38.42
C GLY A 22 13.89 5.14 -38.48
N GLY A 23 12.77 5.47 -37.81
CA GLY A 23 11.50 4.73 -37.87
C GLY A 23 11.14 3.97 -36.59
N GLY A 24 9.87 4.00 -36.20
CA GLY A 24 9.32 3.17 -35.11
C GLY A 24 9.41 3.77 -33.70
N GLY A 25 8.45 4.65 -33.35
CA GLY A 25 8.18 4.97 -31.95
C GLY A 25 7.29 3.90 -31.32
N GLY A 26 7.84 3.06 -30.43
CA GLY A 26 7.05 2.10 -29.64
C GLY A 26 7.52 0.64 -29.69
N ALA A 27 8.75 0.34 -29.21
CA ALA A 27 9.25 -1.03 -29.02
C ALA A 27 10.24 -1.17 -27.83
N GLY A 28 10.34 -0.15 -26.96
CA GLY A 28 11.48 0.00 -26.04
C GLY A 28 11.57 -0.95 -24.84
N CYS A 29 10.54 -1.77 -24.59
CA CYS A 29 10.46 -2.63 -23.40
C CYS A 29 10.62 -4.13 -23.69
N GLU A 30 10.54 -4.54 -24.96
CA GLU A 30 10.34 -5.95 -25.35
C GLU A 30 11.62 -6.81 -25.19
N GLU A 31 12.80 -6.19 -25.27
CA GLU A 31 14.11 -6.86 -25.10
C GLU A 31 14.85 -6.42 -23.82
N VAL A 32 14.11 -6.01 -22.78
CA VAL A 32 14.70 -5.60 -21.50
C VAL A 32 14.97 -6.83 -20.62
N LEU A 33 16.25 -7.06 -20.28
CA LEU A 33 16.68 -8.09 -19.33
C LEU A 33 15.81 -8.09 -18.06
N VAL A 34 15.29 -9.26 -17.68
CA VAL A 34 14.37 -9.44 -16.53
C VAL A 34 14.88 -8.78 -15.25
N GLN A 35 16.20 -8.82 -14.99
CA GLN A 35 16.83 -8.15 -13.84
C GLN A 35 16.65 -6.61 -13.83
N ARG A 36 16.64 -5.96 -15.00
CA ARG A 36 16.37 -4.53 -15.13
C ARG A 36 14.90 -4.22 -14.94
N VAL A 37 14.00 -5.07 -15.45
CA VAL A 37 12.55 -4.97 -15.20
C VAL A 37 12.26 -5.11 -13.70
N GLN A 38 12.84 -6.12 -13.05
CA GLN A 38 12.72 -6.32 -11.59
C GLN A 38 13.27 -5.13 -10.80
N SER A 39 14.45 -4.61 -11.18
CA SER A 39 15.03 -3.43 -10.51
C SER A 39 14.20 -2.16 -10.70
N ALA A 40 13.49 -2.01 -11.83
CA ALA A 40 12.57 -0.90 -12.04
C ALA A 40 11.28 -1.07 -11.22
N ILE A 41 10.67 -2.26 -11.24
CA ILE A 41 9.46 -2.58 -10.46
C ILE A 41 9.71 -2.43 -8.95
N ASN A 42 10.85 -2.89 -8.43
CA ASN A 42 11.22 -2.74 -7.02
C ASN A 42 11.39 -1.28 -6.55
N HIS A 43 11.39 -0.32 -7.47
CA HIS A 43 11.48 1.13 -7.20
C HIS A 43 10.32 1.94 -7.80
N ALA A 44 9.32 1.28 -8.38
CA ALA A 44 8.14 1.89 -8.97
C ALA A 44 6.89 1.47 -8.21
N ASN A 45 6.00 2.43 -7.91
CA ASN A 45 4.65 2.10 -7.50
C ASN A 45 3.86 1.69 -8.75
N VAL A 46 3.51 0.40 -8.85
CA VAL A 46 2.72 -0.16 -9.96
C VAL A 46 1.36 -0.61 -9.42
N PRO A 47 0.42 0.33 -9.19
CA PRO A 47 -0.92 0.01 -8.69
C PRO A 47 -1.78 -0.64 -9.78
N LEU A 48 -2.89 -1.27 -9.35
CA LEU A 48 -4.01 -1.52 -10.25
C LEU A 48 -4.54 -0.18 -10.79
N VAL A 49 -4.87 -0.16 -12.08
CA VAL A 49 -5.42 1.01 -12.78
C VAL A 49 -6.86 0.74 -13.23
N VAL A 50 -7.66 1.79 -13.37
CA VAL A 50 -8.95 1.68 -14.06
C VAL A 50 -8.69 1.66 -15.56
N GLU A 51 -9.10 0.59 -16.23
CA GLU A 51 -8.85 0.35 -17.66
C GLU A 51 -9.96 0.92 -18.55
N GLY A 52 -11.13 1.21 -17.98
CA GLY A 52 -12.34 1.59 -18.71
C GLY A 52 -13.21 0.38 -19.10
N ALA A 53 -14.31 0.65 -19.80
CA ALA A 53 -15.46 -0.27 -19.92
C ALA A 53 -15.15 -1.69 -20.42
N ASP A 54 -14.12 -1.86 -21.25
CA ASP A 54 -13.75 -3.13 -21.87
C ASP A 54 -12.57 -3.86 -21.16
N GLY A 55 -12.00 -3.28 -20.10
CA GLY A 55 -10.89 -3.84 -19.32
C GLY A 55 -11.33 -4.64 -18.08
N PHE A 56 -10.37 -5.19 -17.34
CA PHE A 56 -10.65 -6.01 -16.16
C PHE A 56 -11.23 -5.19 -14.99
N LEU A 57 -10.70 -3.99 -14.74
CA LEU A 57 -11.25 -3.04 -13.76
C LEU A 57 -11.87 -1.81 -14.46
N PRO A 58 -13.19 -1.82 -14.76
CA PRO A 58 -13.80 -0.82 -15.64
C PRO A 58 -14.18 0.51 -14.96
N ASP A 59 -14.18 0.58 -13.63
CA ASP A 59 -14.42 1.78 -12.81
C ASP A 59 -13.76 1.57 -11.44
N LEU A 60 -13.70 2.60 -10.58
CA LEU A 60 -13.19 2.49 -9.22
C LEU A 60 -14.00 1.44 -8.42
N PRO A 61 -13.35 0.55 -7.63
CA PRO A 61 -14.06 -0.47 -6.85
C PRO A 61 -15.19 0.08 -5.97
N PHE A 62 -14.99 1.28 -5.38
CA PHE A 62 -16.02 1.96 -4.58
C PHE A 62 -17.27 2.32 -5.41
N HIS A 63 -17.11 2.74 -6.67
CA HIS A 63 -18.24 2.98 -7.58
C HIS A 63 -18.93 1.68 -7.99
N LEU A 64 -18.16 0.61 -8.25
CA LEU A 64 -18.70 -0.71 -8.61
C LEU A 64 -19.53 -1.29 -7.45
N ILE A 65 -19.03 -1.19 -6.21
CA ILE A 65 -19.76 -1.59 -5.00
C ILE A 65 -21.02 -0.71 -4.82
N ALA A 66 -20.88 0.62 -4.84
CA ALA A 66 -22.00 1.54 -4.62
C ALA A 66 -23.10 1.45 -5.70
N SER A 67 -22.76 1.05 -6.93
CA SER A 67 -23.72 0.84 -8.03
C SER A 67 -24.20 -0.61 -8.18
N GLY A 68 -23.82 -1.51 -7.27
CA GLY A 68 -24.22 -2.93 -7.31
C GLY A 68 -23.59 -3.76 -8.42
N LYS A 69 -22.61 -3.22 -9.15
CA LYS A 69 -21.87 -3.85 -10.25
C LYS A 69 -20.80 -4.83 -9.75
N PHE A 70 -21.21 -5.77 -8.90
CA PHE A 70 -20.37 -6.84 -8.37
C PHE A 70 -21.20 -8.11 -8.13
N THR A 71 -20.55 -9.27 -8.05
CA THR A 71 -21.22 -10.56 -7.84
C THR A 71 -21.65 -10.72 -6.37
N ASN A 72 -22.86 -11.21 -6.13
CA ASN A 72 -23.27 -11.68 -4.79
C ASN A 72 -22.50 -12.97 -4.46
N VAL A 73 -21.65 -12.91 -3.44
CA VAL A 73 -20.93 -14.06 -2.87
C VAL A 73 -20.93 -13.95 -1.34
N GLY A 74 -20.86 -15.08 -0.65
CA GLY A 74 -20.65 -15.08 0.80
C GLY A 74 -19.30 -14.44 1.16
N LEU A 75 -19.24 -13.78 2.31
CA LEU A 75 -18.04 -13.09 2.80
C LEU A 75 -17.64 -13.60 4.18
N VAL A 76 -16.36 -13.92 4.33
CA VAL A 76 -15.67 -13.93 5.63
C VAL A 76 -14.46 -13.00 5.45
N GLY A 77 -14.42 -11.89 6.18
CA GLY A 77 -13.39 -10.86 5.98
C GLY A 77 -13.33 -9.84 7.12
N GLY A 78 -12.32 -8.99 7.11
CA GLY A 78 -12.07 -8.04 8.18
C GLY A 78 -10.59 -7.71 8.34
N HIS A 79 -10.27 -7.04 9.45
CA HIS A 79 -8.98 -6.42 9.71
C HIS A 79 -8.47 -6.72 11.12
N CYS A 80 -7.17 -6.50 11.33
CA CYS A 80 -6.53 -6.48 12.65
C CYS A 80 -6.80 -5.15 13.39
N THR A 81 -6.86 -5.16 14.73
CA THR A 81 -7.25 -3.97 15.52
C THR A 81 -6.33 -2.75 15.34
N ASN A 82 -5.08 -2.94 14.91
CA ASN A 82 -4.10 -1.87 14.70
C ASN A 82 -3.46 -1.91 13.30
N ASP A 83 -4.17 -2.47 12.33
CA ASP A 83 -3.80 -2.58 10.92
C ASP A 83 -3.14 -1.30 10.37
N GLY A 84 -3.75 -0.15 10.66
CA GLY A 84 -3.29 1.16 10.20
C GLY A 84 -1.89 1.55 10.65
N GLY A 85 -1.38 1.01 11.77
CA GLY A 85 0.02 1.20 12.20
C GLY A 85 1.05 0.61 11.21
N THR A 86 0.60 -0.27 10.30
CA THR A 86 1.39 -0.77 9.17
C THR A 86 1.43 0.24 8.02
N PHE A 87 0.30 0.92 7.78
CA PHE A 87 0.06 1.76 6.60
C PHE A 87 0.13 3.28 6.89
N VAL A 88 0.41 3.70 8.12
CA VAL A 88 0.46 5.13 8.48
C VAL A 88 1.65 5.88 7.87
N GLY A 89 2.71 5.16 7.46
CA GLY A 89 3.84 5.72 6.72
C GLY A 89 5.02 6.21 7.57
N GLY A 90 5.04 5.92 8.87
CA GLY A 90 6.15 6.28 9.76
C GLY A 90 6.04 5.65 11.15
N THR A 91 6.98 5.98 12.03
CA THR A 91 7.05 5.53 13.43
C THR A 91 6.52 6.60 14.41
N PRO A 92 6.17 6.26 15.67
CA PRO A 92 5.55 7.21 16.59
C PRO A 92 6.31 8.51 16.81
N THR A 93 7.65 8.45 16.84
CA THR A 93 8.54 9.61 16.96
C THR A 93 8.43 10.62 15.81
N GLN A 94 7.85 10.24 14.68
CA GLN A 94 7.72 11.06 13.47
C GLN A 94 6.34 11.74 13.36
N PHE A 95 5.40 11.47 14.27
CA PHE A 95 4.06 12.07 14.31
C PHE A 95 3.89 12.90 15.59
N ASN A 96 4.17 14.20 15.49
CA ASN A 96 4.10 15.15 16.60
C ASN A 96 3.11 16.29 16.31
N SER A 97 2.57 16.34 15.10
CA SER A 97 1.71 17.42 14.59
C SER A 97 0.80 16.94 13.46
N GLU A 98 -0.25 17.71 13.13
CA GLU A 98 -1.04 17.48 11.92
C GLU A 98 -0.22 17.61 10.64
N ASP A 99 0.82 18.45 10.61
CA ASP A 99 1.70 18.59 9.44
C ASP A 99 2.52 17.32 9.19
N ASP A 100 2.85 16.55 10.23
CA ASP A 100 3.41 15.21 10.06
C ASP A 100 2.38 14.25 9.44
N ILE A 101 1.09 14.36 9.79
CA ILE A 101 0.02 13.56 9.17
C ILE A 101 -0.19 13.96 7.71
N ARG A 102 -0.20 15.27 7.39
CA ARG A 102 -0.23 15.79 6.01
C ARG A 102 0.96 15.25 5.19
N ARG A 103 2.16 15.22 5.78
CA ARG A 103 3.43 14.83 5.15
C ARG A 103 3.66 13.32 5.02
N LEU A 104 3.18 12.50 5.97
CA LEU A 104 3.43 11.05 6.02
C LEU A 104 2.22 10.20 5.58
N LEU A 105 1.03 10.53 6.08
CA LEU A 105 -0.19 9.77 5.76
C LEU A 105 -0.78 10.23 4.42
N PHE A 106 -1.00 11.54 4.24
CA PHE A 106 -1.73 12.04 3.07
C PHE A 106 -0.89 12.15 1.78
N THR A 107 0.45 12.13 1.87
CA THR A 107 1.33 12.31 0.69
C THR A 107 1.14 11.27 -0.43
N ARG A 108 0.52 10.12 -0.16
CA ARG A 108 0.20 9.09 -1.16
C ARG A 108 -1.12 9.32 -1.92
N TYR A 109 -1.91 10.30 -1.52
CA TYR A 109 -3.23 10.57 -2.10
C TYR A 109 -3.24 11.94 -2.81
N SER A 110 -2.66 12.00 -4.01
CA SER A 110 -2.49 13.25 -4.78
C SER A 110 -3.78 14.03 -5.10
N GLY A 111 -4.94 13.39 -5.05
CA GLY A 111 -6.26 14.03 -5.20
C GLY A 111 -6.86 14.61 -3.91
N VAL A 112 -6.25 14.40 -2.74
CA VAL A 112 -6.77 14.87 -1.46
C VAL A 112 -6.40 16.34 -1.23
N THR A 113 -7.41 17.20 -1.14
CA THR A 113 -7.21 18.65 -0.96
C THR A 113 -6.96 19.02 0.51
N ALA A 114 -6.41 20.22 0.75
CA ALA A 114 -6.26 20.75 2.11
C ALA A 114 -7.59 20.84 2.88
N ALA A 115 -8.70 21.14 2.20
CA ALA A 115 -10.04 21.13 2.80
C ALA A 115 -10.51 19.70 3.14
N THR A 116 -10.17 18.72 2.31
CA THR A 116 -10.42 17.29 2.58
C THR A 116 -9.63 16.80 3.80
N MET A 117 -8.35 17.20 3.92
CA MET A 117 -7.54 16.90 5.11
C MET A 117 -8.11 17.57 6.36
N GLN A 118 -8.52 18.85 6.26
CA GLN A 118 -9.15 19.56 7.38
C GLN A 118 -10.42 18.85 7.86
N ARG A 119 -11.27 18.41 6.93
CA ARG A 119 -12.46 17.64 7.27
C ARG A 119 -12.14 16.27 7.90
N ALA A 120 -11.01 15.65 7.54
CA ALA A 120 -10.53 14.47 8.25
C ALA A 120 -10.07 14.81 9.68
N PHE A 121 -9.34 15.91 9.90
CA PHE A 121 -8.93 16.35 11.24
C PHE A 121 -10.10 16.76 12.15
N GLU A 122 -11.26 17.11 11.59
CA GLU A 122 -12.52 17.31 12.33
C GLU A 122 -13.19 15.99 12.76
N LEU A 123 -13.04 14.92 11.96
CA LEU A 123 -13.59 13.59 12.25
C LEU A 123 -12.72 12.79 13.22
N TYR A 124 -11.40 12.97 13.12
CA TYR A 124 -10.39 12.38 13.99
C TYR A 124 -9.78 13.50 14.84
N PRO A 125 -10.30 13.77 16.06
CA PRO A 125 -9.84 14.89 16.88
C PRO A 125 -8.38 14.73 17.32
N ALA A 126 -7.76 15.86 17.68
CA ALA A 126 -6.40 15.91 18.21
C ALA A 126 -6.25 15.14 19.56
N PRO A 127 -5.02 14.77 19.96
CA PRO A 127 -4.79 13.98 21.16
C PRO A 127 -5.38 14.55 22.45
N GLY A 128 -5.98 13.67 23.25
CA GLY A 128 -6.68 13.97 24.50
C GLY A 128 -7.84 12.99 24.74
N SER A 129 -8.64 12.73 23.70
CA SER A 129 -9.58 11.60 23.59
C SER A 129 -10.13 11.53 22.16
N PRO A 130 -10.31 10.34 21.55
CA PRO A 130 -9.98 9.01 22.08
C PRO A 130 -8.49 8.65 21.97
N PHE A 131 -7.73 9.40 21.16
CA PHE A 131 -6.30 9.17 20.89
C PHE A 131 -5.42 9.84 21.95
N LYS A 132 -4.32 9.19 22.33
CA LYS A 132 -3.29 9.71 23.24
C LYS A 132 -2.14 10.39 22.53
N THR A 133 -1.94 10.09 21.24
CA THR A 133 -0.85 10.61 20.41
C THR A 133 -1.31 10.87 18.97
N GLU A 134 -0.62 11.75 18.24
CA GLU A 134 -0.86 11.95 16.81
C GLU A 134 -0.57 10.67 16.00
N TYR A 135 0.33 9.79 16.48
CA TYR A 135 0.53 8.46 15.88
C TYR A 135 -0.70 7.56 16.01
N GLU A 136 -1.34 7.49 17.18
CA GLU A 136 -2.59 6.73 17.37
C GLU A 136 -3.71 7.27 16.46
N ARG A 137 -3.87 8.60 16.42
CA ARG A 137 -4.82 9.31 15.56
C ARG A 137 -4.58 8.99 14.07
N ALA A 138 -3.34 9.19 13.60
CA ALA A 138 -2.95 8.93 12.23
C ALA A 138 -3.06 7.44 11.86
N SER A 139 -2.78 6.53 12.80
CA SER A 139 -2.93 5.09 12.59
C SER A 139 -4.41 4.70 12.43
N GLN A 140 -5.33 5.27 13.21
CA GLN A 140 -6.77 5.04 13.00
C GLN A 140 -7.22 5.61 11.64
N MET A 141 -6.78 6.82 11.28
CA MET A 141 -7.05 7.39 9.96
C MET A 141 -6.52 6.49 8.84
N ALA A 142 -5.30 5.95 8.98
CA ALA A 142 -4.72 5.03 8.01
C ALA A 142 -5.49 3.71 7.92
N GLN A 143 -5.96 3.17 9.04
CA GLN A 143 -6.77 1.96 9.09
C GLN A 143 -8.09 2.14 8.36
N ASP A 144 -8.82 3.20 8.67
CA ASP A 144 -10.16 3.45 8.13
C ASP A 144 -10.11 3.74 6.62
N ILE A 145 -9.09 4.48 6.16
CA ILE A 145 -8.88 4.79 4.74
C ILE A 145 -8.44 3.56 3.92
N VAL A 146 -7.65 2.63 4.49
CA VAL A 146 -7.01 1.54 3.72
C VAL A 146 -7.73 0.19 3.85
N LEU A 147 -8.40 -0.09 4.97
CA LEU A 147 -9.04 -1.39 5.23
C LEU A 147 -10.40 -1.27 5.94
N GLY A 148 -10.44 -0.63 7.11
CA GLY A 148 -11.56 -0.74 8.05
C GLY A 148 -12.92 -0.33 7.48
N CYS A 149 -12.97 0.76 6.70
CA CYS A 149 -14.20 1.17 6.03
C CYS A 149 -14.51 0.36 4.75
N MET A 150 -13.50 -0.24 4.10
CA MET A 150 -13.71 -1.06 2.89
C MET A 150 -14.40 -2.38 3.23
N ASP A 151 -13.92 -3.07 4.26
CA ASP A 151 -14.51 -4.34 4.75
C ASP A 151 -15.98 -4.14 5.10
N LEU A 152 -16.26 -3.09 5.88
CA LEU A 152 -17.60 -2.75 6.34
C LEU A 152 -18.51 -2.30 5.18
N GLN A 153 -18.00 -1.56 4.19
CA GLN A 153 -18.78 -1.19 3.01
C GLN A 153 -19.16 -2.41 2.19
N LEU A 154 -18.22 -3.32 1.90
CA LEU A 154 -18.50 -4.52 1.12
C LEU A 154 -19.49 -5.44 1.85
N ALA A 155 -19.29 -5.64 3.16
CA ALA A 155 -20.22 -6.41 3.99
C ALA A 155 -21.63 -5.80 3.99
N GLN A 156 -21.75 -4.48 4.19
CA GLN A 156 -23.04 -3.78 4.13
C GLN A 156 -23.70 -3.92 2.75
N ALA A 157 -22.94 -3.74 1.67
CA ALA A 157 -23.46 -3.85 0.31
C ALA A 157 -23.91 -5.28 -0.05
N LEU A 158 -23.28 -6.32 0.49
CA LEU A 158 -23.73 -7.71 0.37
C LEU A 158 -25.01 -7.97 1.18
N CYS A 159 -25.05 -7.55 2.45
CA CYS A 159 -26.25 -7.67 3.29
C CYS A 159 -27.46 -6.94 2.68
N SER A 160 -27.28 -5.72 2.17
CA SER A 160 -28.33 -4.96 1.48
C SER A 160 -28.80 -5.59 0.16
N ARG A 161 -28.08 -6.61 -0.36
CA ARG A 161 -28.45 -7.39 -1.56
C ARG A 161 -28.95 -8.80 -1.22
N GLY A 162 -29.28 -9.06 0.04
CA GLY A 162 -29.87 -10.33 0.49
C GLY A 162 -28.88 -11.50 0.51
N VAL A 163 -27.61 -11.25 0.84
CA VAL A 163 -26.61 -12.30 1.05
C VAL A 163 -26.56 -12.66 2.55
N ASP A 164 -27.06 -13.84 2.89
CA ASP A 164 -27.23 -14.25 4.30
C ASP A 164 -25.91 -14.68 4.99
N ASN A 165 -24.89 -15.04 4.22
CA ASN A 165 -23.60 -15.55 4.71
C ASN A 165 -22.49 -14.49 4.64
N VAL A 166 -22.69 -13.39 5.37
CA VAL A 166 -21.73 -12.28 5.52
C VAL A 166 -21.25 -12.20 6.97
N PHE A 167 -19.97 -12.48 7.20
CA PHE A 167 -19.32 -12.48 8.51
C PHE A 167 -18.12 -11.54 8.50
N THR A 168 -18.16 -10.49 9.33
CA THR A 168 -17.03 -9.58 9.55
C THR A 168 -16.33 -9.89 10.86
N PHE A 169 -14.99 -9.82 10.88
CA PHE A 169 -14.20 -9.95 12.10
C PHE A 169 -13.32 -8.70 12.35
N ARG A 170 -12.91 -8.53 13.62
CA ARG A 170 -11.78 -7.67 13.97
C ARG A 170 -10.79 -8.49 14.80
N TRP A 171 -9.64 -8.82 14.22
CA TRP A 171 -8.65 -9.66 14.86
C TRP A 171 -7.87 -8.87 15.92
N ASN A 172 -7.78 -9.43 17.14
CA ASN A 172 -7.30 -8.70 18.33
C ASN A 172 -6.18 -9.44 19.11
N SER A 173 -5.49 -10.37 18.47
CA SER A 173 -4.34 -11.09 19.05
C SER A 173 -3.08 -10.80 18.22
N PRO A 174 -2.01 -10.19 18.78
CA PRO A 174 -0.83 -9.84 18.00
C PRO A 174 -0.06 -11.10 17.55
N HIS A 175 0.54 -11.04 16.36
CA HIS A 175 1.57 -12.00 15.98
C HIS A 175 2.82 -11.75 16.82
N ALA A 176 3.25 -12.74 17.62
CA ALA A 176 4.30 -12.57 18.63
C ALA A 176 5.61 -11.97 18.07
N VAL A 177 6.20 -12.62 17.05
CA VAL A 177 7.47 -12.16 16.44
C VAL A 177 7.38 -10.72 15.89
N LEU A 178 6.36 -10.40 15.09
CA LEU A 178 6.19 -9.05 14.52
C LEU A 178 5.94 -7.98 15.59
N PHE A 179 5.32 -8.36 16.71
CA PHE A 179 5.11 -7.50 17.87
C PHE A 179 6.39 -7.32 18.71
N GLU A 180 7.27 -8.31 18.78
CA GLU A 180 8.60 -8.14 19.39
C GLU A 180 9.49 -7.21 18.56
N GLU A 181 9.42 -7.30 17.22
CA GLU A 181 10.15 -6.40 16.30
C GLU A 181 9.58 -4.98 16.26
N THR A 182 8.25 -4.83 16.22
CA THR A 182 7.58 -3.53 16.04
C THR A 182 6.38 -3.33 17.01
N PRO A 183 6.59 -3.32 18.34
CA PRO A 183 5.51 -3.34 19.33
C PRO A 183 4.55 -2.15 19.25
N PHE A 184 5.04 -1.01 18.72
CA PHE A 184 4.24 0.20 18.50
C PHE A 184 3.16 0.04 17.42
N LYS A 185 3.16 -1.04 16.64
CA LYS A 185 2.08 -1.38 15.69
C LYS A 185 0.97 -2.25 16.31
N GLY A 186 1.14 -2.75 17.53
CA GLY A 186 0.09 -3.51 18.22
C GLY A 186 -0.33 -4.78 17.48
N VAL A 187 -1.64 -5.00 17.35
CA VAL A 187 -2.21 -6.05 16.49
C VAL A 187 -2.20 -5.55 15.03
N MET A 188 -1.01 -5.58 14.44
CA MET A 188 -0.72 -5.03 13.11
C MET A 188 -1.28 -5.88 11.95
N HIS A 189 -1.12 -5.40 10.71
CA HIS A 189 -1.54 -6.12 9.51
C HIS A 189 -1.03 -7.56 9.48
N THR A 190 -1.85 -8.49 8.99
CA THR A 190 -1.58 -9.94 8.93
C THR A 190 -1.31 -10.63 10.28
N SER A 191 -1.62 -10.01 11.43
CA SER A 191 -1.49 -10.67 12.75
C SER A 191 -2.39 -11.90 12.89
N ASP A 192 -3.46 -11.98 12.11
CA ASP A 192 -4.38 -13.10 11.99
C ASP A 192 -3.79 -14.28 11.20
N LEU A 193 -2.94 -14.04 10.19
CA LEU A 193 -2.34 -15.11 9.37
C LEU A 193 -1.51 -16.08 10.21
N TYR A 194 -0.84 -15.59 11.26
CA TYR A 194 -0.13 -16.44 12.22
C TYR A 194 -1.04 -17.50 12.85
N PHE A 195 -2.32 -17.18 13.09
CA PHE A 195 -3.28 -18.11 13.68
C PHE A 195 -4.04 -18.92 12.62
N LEU A 196 -4.16 -18.40 11.40
CA LEU A 196 -4.75 -19.10 10.25
C LEU A 196 -3.90 -20.28 9.75
N PHE A 197 -2.57 -20.21 9.93
CA PHE A 197 -1.61 -21.20 9.45
C PHE A 197 -0.82 -21.91 10.59
N ASP A 198 -1.46 -22.15 11.73
CA ASP A 198 -0.91 -22.88 12.90
C ASP A 198 0.37 -22.30 13.54
N GLY A 199 0.74 -21.05 13.27
CA GLY A 199 1.90 -20.38 13.87
C GLY A 199 3.27 -20.91 13.41
N LYS A 200 3.40 -21.23 12.11
CA LYS A 200 4.58 -21.86 11.49
C LYS A 200 5.12 -21.06 10.30
#